data_AF-A0A2D4RTM2-F1
#
_entry.id   AF-A0A2D4RTM2-F1
#
_cell.length_a   1.000
_cell.length_b   1.000
_cell.length_c   1.000
_cell.angle_alpha   90.00
_cell.angle_beta   90.00
_cell.angle_gamma   90.00
#
_symmetry.space_group_name_H-M   'P 1'
#
loop_
_entity.id
_entity.type
_entity.pdbx_description
1 polymer ?
#
loop_
_entity_poly.entity_id
_entity_poly.type
_entity_poly.pdbx_seq_one_letter_code
_entity_poly.pdbx_strand_id
1 'polypeptide(L)'
;MQPLERNGLLNEISRQMNDYINSWLRRGAGYAPDTGHNEPCWAVAVSFDEACDIGEEFLQDAIYYIEGDELYVSHCDSRRIKTPISKFSLKIRPRGRTS
;
A
#
# COMPACT_ATOMS: atom_id res chain seq x y z
N MET A 1 -8.90 9.44 -18.35
CA MET A 1 -9.97 8.97 -17.45
C MET A 1 -10.74 10.19 -16.96
N GLN A 2 -12.05 10.20 -17.10
CA GLN A 2 -12.89 11.32 -16.67
C GLN A 2 -12.94 11.39 -15.13
N PRO A 3 -13.06 12.57 -14.50
CA PRO A 3 -13.05 12.71 -13.02
C PRO A 3 -14.10 11.86 -12.29
N LEU A 4 -15.24 11.60 -12.93
CA LEU A 4 -16.33 10.80 -12.38
C LEU A 4 -15.99 9.30 -12.32
N GLU A 5 -15.23 8.78 -13.29
CA GLU A 5 -14.78 7.38 -13.32
C GLU A 5 -13.73 7.10 -12.24
N ARG A 6 -12.86 8.09 -11.97
CA ARG A 6 -11.86 8.03 -10.89
C ARG A 6 -12.52 7.99 -9.51
N ASN A 7 -13.61 8.72 -9.29
CA ASN A 7 -14.36 8.68 -8.04
C ASN A 7 -15.10 7.35 -7.86
N GLY A 8 -15.62 6.77 -8.94
CA GLY A 8 -16.25 5.44 -8.91
C GLY A 8 -15.27 4.33 -8.49
N LEU A 9 -14.08 4.29 -9.09
CA LEU A 9 -13.04 3.32 -8.74
C LEU A 9 -12.57 3.49 -7.29
N LEU A 10 -12.41 4.73 -6.82
CA LEU A 10 -12.05 5.00 -5.42
C LEU A 10 -13.14 4.55 -4.44
N ASN A 11 -14.42 4.66 -4.81
CA ASN A 11 -15.53 4.18 -3.99
C ASN A 11 -15.60 2.65 -3.97
N GLU A 12 -15.34 1.99 -5.11
CA GLU A 12 -15.31 0.53 -5.20
C GLU A 12 -14.15 -0.06 -4.40
N ILE A 13 -12.94 0.52 -4.51
CA ILE A 13 -11.78 0.17 -3.68
C ILE A 13 -12.11 0.42 -2.21
N SER A 14 -12.73 1.56 -1.87
CA SER A 14 -13.13 1.84 -0.48
C SER A 14 -14.17 0.84 0.02
N ARG A 15 -15.06 0.34 -0.84
CA ARG A 15 -16.08 -0.66 -0.51
C ARG A 15 -15.50 -2.06 -0.36
N GLN A 16 -14.54 -2.45 -1.19
CA GLN A 16 -13.81 -3.72 -1.05
C GLN A 16 -12.89 -3.67 0.19
N MET A 17 -12.26 -2.52 0.43
CA MET A 17 -11.47 -2.29 1.65
C MET A 17 -12.35 -2.14 2.90
N ASN A 18 -13.66 -1.90 2.77
CA ASN A 18 -14.58 -1.84 3.90
C ASN A 18 -14.77 -3.20 4.58
N ASP A 19 -14.51 -4.33 3.91
CA ASP A 19 -14.50 -5.63 4.61
C ASP A 19 -13.33 -5.70 5.61
N TYR A 20 -12.29 -4.90 5.38
CA TYR A 20 -11.18 -4.68 6.29
C TYR A 20 -11.41 -3.49 7.24
N ILE A 21 -12.61 -2.88 7.35
CA ILE A 21 -12.90 -1.71 8.22
C ILE A 21 -12.53 -1.92 9.69
N ASN A 22 -12.58 -3.17 10.18
CA ASN A 22 -12.16 -3.46 11.55
C ASN A 22 -10.63 -3.43 11.73
N SER A 23 -9.89 -3.33 10.63
CA SER A 23 -8.45 -3.13 10.60
C SER A 23 -8.09 -1.65 10.42
N TRP A 24 -6.89 -1.27 10.84
CA TRP A 24 -6.35 0.06 10.61
C TRP A 24 -6.09 0.25 9.10
N LEU A 25 -6.91 1.07 8.43
CA LEU A 25 -6.74 1.45 7.02
C LEU A 25 -6.31 2.92 6.92
N ARG A 26 -5.23 3.21 6.18
CA ARG A 26 -4.73 4.57 5.95
C ARG A 26 -4.41 4.83 4.50
N ARG A 27 -4.79 6.03 4.04
CA ARG A 27 -4.39 6.55 2.74
C ARG A 27 -2.98 7.13 2.81
N GLY A 28 -2.12 6.70 1.91
CA GLY A 28 -0.73 7.11 1.79
C GLY A 28 -0.36 7.51 0.36
N ALA A 29 0.94 7.68 0.16
CA ALA A 29 1.55 7.92 -1.14
C ALA A 29 2.95 7.32 -1.16
N GLY A 30 3.25 6.50 -2.16
CA GLY A 30 4.61 6.14 -2.53
C GLY A 30 5.27 7.34 -3.21
N TYR A 31 6.54 7.59 -2.92
CA TYR A 31 7.28 8.71 -3.49
C TYR A 31 8.65 8.26 -3.99
N ALA A 32 8.91 8.52 -5.27
CA ALA A 32 10.19 8.28 -5.93
C ALA A 32 10.94 9.62 -6.07
N PRO A 33 11.99 9.89 -5.24
CA PRO A 33 12.63 11.21 -5.20
C PRO A 33 13.41 11.59 -6.47
N ASP A 34 13.91 10.59 -7.18
CA ASP A 34 14.70 10.70 -8.41
C ASP A 34 13.87 11.17 -9.61
N THR A 35 12.62 10.74 -9.67
CA THR A 35 11.67 11.06 -10.75
C THR A 35 10.62 12.08 -10.31
N GLY A 36 10.51 12.35 -9.00
CA GLY A 36 9.47 13.19 -8.41
C GLY A 36 8.07 12.54 -8.44
N HIS A 37 7.97 11.27 -8.86
CA HIS A 37 6.70 10.57 -8.95
C HIS A 37 6.09 10.36 -7.57
N ASN A 38 4.79 10.63 -7.47
CA ASN A 38 3.98 10.41 -6.27
C ASN A 38 2.76 9.59 -6.67
N GLU A 39 2.67 8.38 -6.13
CA GLU A 39 1.62 7.43 -6.46
C GLU A 39 0.75 7.16 -5.23
N PRO A 40 -0.55 7.46 -5.29
CA PRO A 40 -1.46 7.19 -4.18
C PRO A 40 -1.47 5.70 -3.82
N CYS A 41 -1.46 5.41 -2.53
CA CYS A 41 -1.54 4.03 -2.04
C CYS A 41 -2.42 3.93 -0.78
N TRP A 42 -2.64 2.70 -0.34
CA TRP A 42 -3.30 2.37 0.92
C TRP A 42 -2.40 1.50 1.77
N ALA A 43 -2.47 1.67 3.09
CA ALA A 43 -1.82 0.82 4.08
C ALA A 43 -2.91 0.19 4.95
N VAL A 44 -2.83 -1.12 5.16
CA VAL A 44 -3.79 -1.90 5.93
C VAL A 44 -3.05 -2.84 6.87
N ALA A 45 -3.62 -3.11 8.05
CA ALA A 45 -3.03 -4.00 9.04
C ALA A 45 -3.62 -5.41 8.91
N VAL A 46 -2.92 -6.28 8.17
CA VAL A 46 -3.29 -7.68 7.90
C VAL A 46 -2.07 -8.59 7.94
N SER A 47 -2.27 -9.91 7.91
CA SER A 47 -1.19 -10.87 7.78
C SER A 47 -0.49 -10.74 6.41
N PHE A 48 0.71 -11.31 6.28
CA PHE A 48 1.47 -11.29 5.03
C PHE A 48 0.73 -12.00 3.88
N ASP A 49 0.12 -13.15 4.16
CA ASP A 49 -0.61 -13.92 3.15
C ASP A 49 -1.84 -13.15 2.65
N GLU A 50 -2.63 -12.57 3.57
CA GLU A 50 -3.78 -11.71 3.21
C GLU A 50 -3.33 -10.49 2.40
N ALA A 51 -2.19 -9.86 2.75
CA ALA A 51 -1.67 -8.72 1.98
C ALA A 51 -1.32 -9.11 0.53
N CYS A 52 -0.72 -10.29 0.33
CA CYS A 52 -0.43 -10.81 -1.01
C CYS A 52 -1.71 -11.12 -1.78
N ASP A 53 -2.71 -11.74 -1.14
CA ASP A 53 -4.00 -12.07 -1.77
C ASP A 53 -4.74 -10.79 -2.21
N ILE A 54 -4.79 -9.77 -1.34
CA ILE A 54 -5.31 -8.43 -1.69
C ILE A 54 -4.53 -7.86 -2.88
N GLY A 55 -3.20 -7.92 -2.85
CA GLY A 55 -2.36 -7.43 -3.93
C GLY A 55 -2.71 -8.08 -5.28
N GLU A 56 -2.95 -9.40 -5.28
CA GLU A 56 -3.35 -10.15 -6.47
C GLU A 56 -4.76 -9.77 -6.95
N GLU A 57 -5.73 -9.63 -6.05
CA GLU A 57 -7.09 -9.15 -6.36
C GLU A 57 -7.09 -7.76 -7.03
N PHE A 58 -6.19 -6.88 -6.60
CA PHE A 58 -6.00 -5.54 -7.16
C PHE A 58 -4.96 -5.50 -8.30
N LEU A 59 -4.57 -6.66 -8.85
CA LEU A 59 -3.65 -6.80 -9.99
C LEU A 59 -2.30 -6.09 -9.79
N GLN A 60 -1.81 -6.03 -8.55
CA GLN A 60 -0.47 -5.56 -8.22
C GLN A 60 0.54 -6.70 -8.46
N ASP A 61 1.70 -6.39 -9.05
CA ASP A 61 2.79 -7.38 -9.17
C ASP A 61 3.50 -7.61 -7.82
N ALA A 62 3.54 -6.58 -6.97
CA ALA A 62 4.21 -6.63 -5.67
C ALA A 62 3.57 -5.70 -4.63
N ILE A 63 3.81 -6.03 -3.36
CA ILE A 63 3.46 -5.22 -2.19
C ILE A 63 4.71 -4.86 -1.37
N TYR A 64 4.58 -3.79 -0.60
CA TYR A 64 5.44 -3.54 0.55
C TYR A 64 4.77 -4.07 1.82
N TYR A 65 5.52 -4.81 2.64
CA TYR A 65 5.03 -5.36 3.91
C TYR A 65 5.90 -4.87 5.07
N ILE A 66 5.29 -4.54 6.19
CA ILE A 66 6.00 -4.05 7.39
C ILE A 66 5.76 -5.02 8.53
N GLU A 67 6.84 -5.48 9.16
CA GLU A 67 6.80 -6.33 10.36
C GLU A 67 7.76 -5.76 11.41
N GLY A 68 7.20 -5.24 12.51
CA GLY A 68 7.97 -4.42 13.44
C GLY A 68 8.45 -3.13 12.77
N ASP A 69 9.77 -2.91 12.72
CA ASP A 69 10.39 -1.80 11.99
C ASP A 69 11.06 -2.25 10.68
N GLU A 70 10.88 -3.50 10.25
CA GLU A 70 11.49 -4.00 9.01
C GLU A 70 10.51 -3.85 7.83
N LEU A 71 11.01 -3.31 6.72
CA LEU A 71 10.30 -3.14 5.45
C LEU A 71 10.74 -4.21 4.46
N TYR A 72 9.77 -4.92 3.92
CA TYR A 72 9.94 -5.97 2.92
C TYR A 72 9.23 -5.59 1.62
N VAL A 73 9.69 -6.16 0.52
CA VAL A 73 8.93 -6.28 -0.72
C VAL A 73 8.67 -7.76 -1.00
N SER A 74 7.50 -8.05 -1.55
CA SER A 74 7.13 -9.37 -2.02
C SER A 74 6.30 -9.26 -3.27
N HIS A 75 6.42 -10.24 -4.16
CA HIS A 75 5.39 -10.49 -5.16
C HIS A 75 4.06 -10.90 -4.50
N CYS A 76 2.95 -10.65 -5.19
CA CYS A 76 1.62 -11.03 -4.71
C CYS A 76 1.28 -12.50 -5.01
N ASP A 77 1.78 -13.03 -6.12
CA ASP A 77 1.44 -14.35 -6.62
C ASP A 77 2.24 -15.49 -5.95
N SER A 78 2.32 -16.65 -6.61
CA SER A 78 3.12 -17.82 -6.19
C SER A 78 4.60 -17.54 -5.88
N ARG A 79 5.16 -16.42 -6.35
CA ARG A 79 6.53 -15.96 -6.07
C ARG A 79 6.65 -15.27 -4.71
N ARG A 80 5.57 -15.16 -3.93
CA ARG A 80 5.54 -14.42 -2.66
C ARG A 80 6.66 -14.87 -1.71
N ILE A 81 7.49 -13.91 -1.31
CA ILE A 81 8.59 -14.06 -0.36
C ILE A 81 8.92 -12.71 0.26
N LYS A 82 9.06 -12.64 1.59
CA LYS A 82 9.50 -11.43 2.30
C LYS A 82 10.97 -11.13 1.97
N THR A 83 11.22 -10.27 0.99
CA THR A 83 12.58 -9.81 0.66
C THR A 83 12.88 -8.52 1.44
N PRO A 84 13.87 -8.49 2.34
CA PRO A 84 14.15 -7.32 3.17
C PRO A 84 14.72 -6.17 2.32
N ILE A 85 14.24 -4.95 2.58
CA ILE A 85 14.72 -3.73 1.93
C ILE A 85 15.52 -2.87 2.91
N SER A 86 14.88 -2.47 4.01
CA SER A 86 15.46 -1.58 5.01
C SER A 86 14.57 -1.51 6.25
N LYS A 87 14.95 -0.69 7.22
CA LYS A 87 14.02 -0.25 8.26
C LYS A 87 12.95 0.67 7.70
N PHE A 88 11.70 0.52 8.15
CA PHE A 88 10.56 1.33 7.75
C PHE A 88 10.68 2.77 8.26
N SER A 89 11.14 2.95 9.50
CA SER A 89 11.39 4.26 10.12
C SER A 89 12.31 5.17 9.32
N LEU A 90 13.22 4.61 8.50
CA LEU A 90 14.12 5.37 7.62
C LEU A 90 13.45 5.81 6.31
N LYS A 91 12.30 5.24 5.96
CA LYS A 91 11.58 5.47 4.69
C LYS A 91 10.31 6.30 4.88
N ILE A 92 9.80 6.41 6.09
CA ILE A 92 8.65 7.26 6.37
C ILE A 92 9.07 8.73 6.50
N ARG A 93 8.39 9.60 5.78
CA ARG A 93 8.45 11.05 6.01
C ARG A 93 7.16 11.48 6.69
N PRO A 94 7.23 12.19 7.84
CA PRO A 94 6.05 12.83 8.39
C PRO A 94 5.44 13.75 7.31
N ARG A 95 4.12 13.73 7.13
CA ARG A 95 3.47 14.85 6.43
C ARG A 95 3.84 16.11 7.22
N GLY A 96 4.52 17.04 6.57
CA GLY A 96 4.91 18.29 7.19
C GLY A 96 3.69 18.95 7.85
N ARG A 97 3.83 19.37 9.11
CA ARG A 97 3.04 20.48 9.62
C ARG A 97 3.32 21.64 8.68
N THR A 98 2.32 22.09 7.93
CA THR A 98 2.32 23.46 7.41
C THR A 98 2.31 24.37 8.63
N SER A 99 3.49 24.86 9.00
CA SER A 99 3.65 26.12 9.75
C SER A 99 3.31 27.30 8.85
#